data_AF-A0A2N2FCB4-F1
#
_entry.id   AF-A0A2N2FCB4-F1
#
_cell.length_a   1.000
_cell.length_b   1.000
_cell.length_c   1.000
_cell.angle_alpha   90.00
_cell.angle_beta   90.00
_cell.angle_gamma   90.00
#
_symmetry.space_group_name_H-M   'P 1'
#
loop_
_entity.id
_entity.type
_entity.pdbx_description
1 polymer ?
#
loop_
_entity_poly.entity_id
_entity_poly.type
_entity_poly.pdbx_seq_one_letter_code
_entity_poly.pdbx_strand_id
1 'polypeptide(L)'
;MDYEGLIIRPPSEAYSLLLQVTTGCSHNKCTFCGTYRQKKLKIKSLEQIKKDLHEASSYDDVSRVFLCDGDALIIPQPRLEEIL
;
A
#
# COMPACT_ATOMS: atom_id res chain seq x y z
N MET A 1 -7.78 -1.15 9.23
CA MET A 1 -6.71 -0.92 8.25
C MET A 1 -5.90 0.25 8.76
N ASP A 2 -4.62 0.04 9.03
CA ASP A 2 -3.72 1.08 9.56
C ASP A 2 -3.16 1.96 8.43
N TYR A 3 -3.91 2.95 7.95
CA TYR A 3 -3.45 3.82 6.87
C TYR A 3 -2.61 5.01 7.37
N GLU A 4 -1.47 5.27 6.73
CA GLU A 4 -0.57 6.39 7.02
C GLU A 4 -0.68 7.50 5.96
N GLY A 5 -1.25 8.64 6.37
CA GLY A 5 -1.35 9.86 5.57
C GLY A 5 -2.38 9.80 4.44
N LEU A 6 -2.19 10.62 3.40
CA LEU A 6 -3.10 10.66 2.24
C LEU A 6 -3.03 9.34 1.45
N ILE A 7 -4.18 8.67 1.29
CA ILE A 7 -4.34 7.49 0.45
C ILE A 7 -5.05 7.89 -0.84
N ILE A 8 -4.49 7.47 -1.97
CA ILE A 8 -5.08 7.69 -3.29
C ILE A 8 -5.62 6.35 -3.79
N ARG A 9 -6.90 6.33 -4.15
CA ARG A 9 -7.54 5.22 -4.87
C ARG A 9 -7.57 5.55 -6.36
N PRO A 10 -6.76 4.89 -7.20
CA PRO A 10 -6.86 5.07 -8.65
C PRO A 10 -8.26 4.66 -9.14
N PRO A 11 -8.82 5.35 -10.16
CA PRO A 11 -10.13 4.99 -10.73
C PRO A 11 -10.20 3.52 -11.20
N SER A 12 -9.09 2.95 -11.67
CA SER A 12 -9.00 1.54 -12.08
C SER A 12 -9.15 0.54 -10.93
N GLU A 13 -8.95 0.99 -9.69
CA GLU A 13 -9.02 0.18 -8.47
C GLU A 13 -10.19 0.64 -7.58
N ALA A 14 -11.25 1.18 -8.19
CA ALA A 14 -12.42 1.73 -7.50
C ALA A 14 -13.09 0.75 -6.52
N TYR A 15 -13.04 -0.54 -6.84
CA TYR A 15 -13.67 -1.63 -6.08
C TYR A 15 -12.66 -2.55 -5.38
N SER A 16 -11.36 -2.26 -5.50
CA SER A 16 -10.33 -3.08 -4.86
C SER A 16 -10.14 -2.66 -3.41
N LEU A 17 -9.87 -3.64 -2.54
CA LEU A 17 -9.35 -3.37 -1.21
C LEU A 17 -7.96 -2.74 -1.36
N LEU A 18 -7.74 -1.62 -0.69
CA LEU A 18 -6.43 -0.97 -0.67
C LEU A 18 -5.61 -1.56 0.49
N LEU A 19 -4.49 -2.20 0.18
CA LEU A 19 -3.56 -2.67 1.20
C LEU A 19 -2.29 -1.82 1.15
N GLN A 20 -2.13 -0.91 2.10
CA GLN A 20 -0.96 -0.02 2.12
C GLN A 20 0.25 -0.76 2.69
N VAL A 21 1.11 -1.25 1.80
CA VAL A 21 2.32 -2.01 2.16
C VAL A 21 3.58 -1.14 2.28
N THR A 22 3.58 0.02 1.61
CA THR A 22 4.61 1.03 1.73
C THR A 22 4.00 2.40 2.03
N THR A 23 4.81 3.34 2.49
CA THR A 23 4.44 4.76 2.57
C THR A 23 5.47 5.57 1.80
N GLY A 24 5.02 6.56 1.02
CA GLY A 24 5.90 7.36 0.18
C GLY A 24 6.28 6.67 -1.14
N CYS A 25 7.28 7.23 -1.82
CA CYS A 25 7.73 6.74 -3.13
C CYS A 25 9.25 6.58 -3.13
N SER A 26 9.76 5.53 -3.80
CA SER A 26 11.20 5.26 -3.94
C SER A 26 11.93 6.33 -4.75
N HIS A 27 11.25 6.94 -5.73
CA HIS A 27 11.83 7.95 -6.60
C HIS A 27 11.82 9.35 -5.96
N ASN A 28 10.67 9.79 -5.44
CA ASN A 28 10.42 11.05 -4.74
C ASN A 28 11.05 12.34 -5.33
N LYS A 29 11.30 12.40 -6.64
CA LYS A 29 11.92 13.55 -7.35
C LYS A 29 11.07 14.08 -8.51
N CYS A 30 9.86 13.55 -8.70
CA CYS A 30 8.94 13.99 -9.75
C CYS A 30 8.52 15.45 -9.54
N THR A 31 8.65 16.28 -10.57
CA THR A 31 8.26 17.70 -10.52
C THR A 31 6.75 17.92 -10.42
N PHE A 32 5.95 16.94 -10.87
CA PHE A 32 4.49 16.99 -10.87
C PHE A 32 3.84 16.35 -9.63
N CYS A 33 4.59 15.61 -8.80
CA CYS A 33 4.00 14.83 -7.72
C CYS A 33 3.77 15.68 -6.47
N GLY A 34 2.51 16.00 -6.18
CA GLY A 34 2.10 16.62 -4.91
C GLY A 34 1.94 15.61 -3.76
N THR A 35 1.67 14.34 -4.07
CA THR A 35 1.24 13.33 -3.09
C THR A 35 2.35 12.84 -2.16
N TYR A 36 3.50 12.45 -2.72
CA TYR A 36 4.54 11.75 -1.98
C TYR A 36 5.72 12.63 -1.58
N ARG A 37 5.75 13.89 -2.03
CA ARG A 37 6.89 14.82 -1.87
C ARG A 37 7.31 15.04 -0.42
N GLN A 38 6.35 14.98 0.51
CA GLN A 38 6.58 15.15 1.95
C GLN A 38 6.65 13.83 2.73
N LYS A 39 6.45 12.69 2.05
CA LYS A 39 6.49 11.36 2.68
C LYS A 39 7.85 10.71 2.40
N LYS A 40 8.46 10.12 3.44
CA LYS A 40 9.64 9.28 3.29
C LYS A 40 9.22 7.87 2.90
N LEU A 41 10.00 7.20 2.05
CA LEU A 41 9.79 5.79 1.77
C LEU A 41 9.94 4.97 3.05
N LYS A 42 8.93 4.17 3.37
CA LYS A 42 8.96 3.17 4.44
C LYS A 42 8.20 1.94 3.99
N ILE A 43 8.78 0.75 4.18
CA ILE A 43 8.07 -0.51 4.03
C ILE A 43 7.46 -0.85 5.39
N LYS A 44 6.16 -1.15 5.44
CA LYS A 44 5.52 -1.55 6.70
C LYS A 44 6.07 -2.87 7.21
N SER A 45 5.94 -3.12 8.51
CA SER A 45 6.29 -4.41 9.08
C SER A 45 5.32 -5.48 8.57
N LEU A 46 5.81 -6.71 8.42
CA LEU A 46 4.95 -7.84 8.03
C LEU A 46 3.84 -8.05 9.06
N GLU A 47 4.12 -7.86 10.35
CA GLU A 47 3.12 -7.92 11.42
C GLU A 47 1.95 -6.95 11.20
N GLN A 48 2.24 -5.70 10.81
CA GLN A 48 1.18 -4.73 10.55
C GLN A 48 0.38 -5.10 9.30
N ILE A 49 1.05 -5.55 8.24
CA ILE A 49 0.39 -5.99 7.00
C ILE A 49 -0.52 -7.21 7.26
N LYS A 50 -0.04 -8.19 8.04
CA LYS A 50 -0.83 -9.36 8.45
C LYS A 50 -2.04 -8.97 9.31
N LYS A 51 -1.87 -7.98 10.19
CA LYS A 51 -2.98 -7.44 10.99
C LYS A 51 -4.04 -6.77 10.10
N ASP A 52 -3.60 -5.99 9.11
CA ASP A 52 -4.50 -5.36 8.13
C ASP A 52 -5.24 -6.41 7.29
N LEU A 53 -4.54 -7.47 6.84
CA LEU A 53 -5.15 -8.60 6.12
C LEU A 53 -6.16 -9.36 6.98
N HIS A 54 -5.82 -9.62 8.25
CA HIS A 54 -6.75 -10.26 9.18
C HIS A 54 -7.99 -9.40 9.41
N GLU A 55 -7.83 -8.09 9.57
CA GLU A 55 -8.98 -7.19 9.65
C GLU A 55 -9.82 -7.23 8.35
N ALA A 56 -9.17 -7.19 7.18
CA ALA A 56 -9.83 -7.23 5.89
C ALA A 56 -10.54 -8.56 5.59
N SER A 57 -10.11 -9.68 6.19
CA SER A 57 -10.80 -10.97 6.04
C SER A 57 -12.23 -10.98 6.60
N SER A 58 -12.58 -9.99 7.42
CA SER A 58 -13.95 -9.81 7.91
C SER A 58 -14.83 -8.98 6.97
N TYR A 59 -14.27 -8.46 5.87
CA TYR A 59 -15.02 -7.65 4.92
C TYR A 59 -15.69 -8.54 3.88
N ASP A 60 -16.96 -8.27 3.63
CA ASP A 60 -17.70 -8.93 2.56
C ASP A 60 -17.23 -8.44 1.18
N ASP A 61 -17.36 -9.30 0.16
CA ASP A 61 -17.16 -8.98 -1.26
C ASP A 61 -15.76 -8.45 -1.67
N VAL A 62 -14.70 -8.86 -0.97
CA VAL A 62 -13.32 -8.55 -1.39
C VAL A 62 -12.83 -9.57 -2.43
N SER A 63 -12.94 -9.22 -3.71
CA SER A 63 -12.43 -10.05 -4.81
C SER A 63 -11.04 -9.66 -5.31
N ARG A 64 -10.55 -8.47 -4.93
CA ARG A 64 -9.28 -7.92 -5.42
C ARG A 64 -8.62 -7.04 -4.37
N VAL A 65 -7.31 -7.21 -4.21
CA VAL A 65 -6.47 -6.40 -3.34
C VAL A 65 -5.47 -5.63 -4.20
N PHE A 66 -5.36 -4.33 -3.95
CA PHE A 66 -4.40 -3.44 -4.58
C PHE A 66 -3.36 -3.01 -3.55
N LEU A 67 -2.11 -3.44 -3.76
CA LEU A 67 -0.97 -3.01 -2.95
C LEU A 67 -0.69 -1.54 -3.25
N CYS A 68 -1.08 -0.65 -2.32
CA CYS A 68 -1.14 0.78 -2.58
C CYS A 68 0.01 1.57 -1.96
N ASP A 69 0.06 2.87 -2.29
CA ASP A 69 1.13 3.86 -2.09
C ASP A 69 2.17 3.90 -3.24
N GLY A 70 3.22 4.70 -3.10
CA GLY A 70 4.00 5.19 -4.23
C GLY A 70 4.90 4.17 -4.92
N ASP A 71 5.29 3.08 -4.25
CA ASP A 71 6.02 1.97 -4.85
C ASP A 71 5.88 0.72 -3.97
N ALA A 72 5.08 -0.25 -4.41
CA ALA A 72 4.93 -1.54 -3.71
C ALA A 72 6.02 -2.55 -4.11
N LEU A 73 6.62 -2.41 -5.30
CA LEU A 73 7.60 -3.35 -5.85
C LEU A 73 9.01 -3.12 -5.33
N ILE A 74 9.24 -2.00 -4.62
CA ILE A 74 10.48 -1.77 -3.86
C ILE A 74 10.65 -2.74 -2.67
N ILE A 75 9.60 -3.46 -2.28
CA ILE A 75 9.67 -4.48 -1.23
C ILE A 75 10.57 -5.62 -1.72
N PRO A 76 11.56 -6.06 -0.93
CA PRO A 76 12.37 -7.23 -1.28
C PRO A 76 11.48 -8.43 -1.60
N GLN A 77 11.72 -9.08 -2.74
CA GLN A 77 10.85 -10.15 -3.27
C GLN A 77 10.52 -11.24 -2.23
N PRO A 78 11.44 -11.74 -1.38
CA PRO A 78 11.09 -12.71 -0.34
C PRO A 78 10.03 -12.21 0.64
N ARG A 79 10.05 -10.92 0.99
CA ARG A 79 9.03 -10.31 1.85
C ARG A 79 7.73 -10.05 1.11
N LEU A 80 7.79 -9.79 -0.19
CA LEU A 80 6.60 -9.59 -1.02
C LEU A 80 5.84 -10.91 -1.19
N GLU A 81 6.54 -12.03 -1.35
CA GLU A 81 5.94 -13.37 -1.40
C GLU A 81 5.20 -13.75 -0.12
N GLU A 82 5.59 -13.22 1.05
CA GLU A 82 4.82 -13.43 2.30
C GLU A 82 3.50 -12.64 2.35
N ILE A 83 3.29 -11.69 1.43
CA ILE A 83 2.11 -10.83 1.37
C ILE A 83 1.10 -11.31 0.31
N LEU A 84 1.58 -11.98 -0.74
CA LEU A 84 0.79 -12.49 -1.89
C LEU A 84 0.09 -13.81 -1.56
#